data_AF-A0A957FDU2-F1
#
_entry.id   AF-A0A957FDU2-F1
#
_cell.length_a   1.000
_cell.length_b   1.000
_cell.length_c   1.000
_cell.angle_alpha   90.00
_cell.angle_beta   90.00
_cell.angle_gamma   90.00
#
_symmetry.space_group_name_H-M   'P 1'
#
loop_
_entity.id
_entity.type
_entity.pdbx_description
1 polymer ?
#
loop_
_entity_poly.entity_id
_entity_poly.type
_entity_poly.pdbx_seq_one_letter_code
_entity_poly.pdbx_strand_id
1 'polypeptide(L)'
;TRPTGDALVNWRFFLLGFLILLFVLVIFALGRFYRRQRLELAGGRFSRGIGGQVEHLAPREKAGLGQRILQRLGLLRNWQTAVSIRRIYYQMEQAATAVGYPRGDSLTPYEYLSLLQQTWPDHGAETRLITEAFVRIRYGEYPETEAEFTEIENAWQRLKLARPQDAIQEE
;
A
#
# COMPACT_ATOMS: atom_id res chain seq x y z
N THR A 1 -19.64 22.13 -54.38
CA THR A 1 -20.10 21.23 -53.29
C THR A 1 -18.89 20.88 -52.44
N ARG A 2 -18.77 21.45 -51.23
CA ARG A 2 -17.70 21.11 -50.28
C ARG A 2 -18.22 20.01 -49.34
N PRO A 3 -17.88 18.73 -49.53
CA PRO A 3 -17.93 17.78 -48.43
C PRO A 3 -16.67 17.98 -47.56
N THR A 4 -16.62 17.32 -46.41
CA THR A 4 -15.42 17.13 -45.55
C THR A 4 -15.16 18.11 -44.40
N GLY A 5 -16.20 18.66 -43.77
CA GLY A 5 -16.10 19.16 -42.38
C GLY A 5 -16.46 18.07 -41.36
N ASP A 6 -17.56 17.37 -41.62
CA ASP A 6 -18.22 16.54 -40.61
C ASP A 6 -17.61 15.13 -40.47
N ALA A 7 -17.01 14.61 -41.55
CA ALA A 7 -16.39 13.28 -41.57
C ALA A 7 -15.13 13.19 -40.67
N LEU A 8 -14.36 14.27 -40.57
CA LEU A 8 -13.16 14.35 -39.74
C LEU A 8 -13.49 14.36 -38.24
N VAL A 9 -14.60 15.00 -37.87
CA VAL A 9 -15.06 15.09 -36.47
C VAL A 9 -15.64 13.75 -36.03
N ASN A 10 -16.48 13.12 -36.86
CA ASN A 10 -17.05 11.81 -36.58
C ASN A 10 -15.95 10.74 -36.43
N TRP A 11 -14.94 10.73 -37.30
CA TRP A 11 -13.82 9.80 -37.23
C TRP A 11 -13.02 9.90 -35.93
N ARG A 12 -12.84 11.12 -35.40
CA ARG A 12 -12.15 11.33 -34.11
C ARG A 12 -12.94 10.76 -32.94
N PHE A 13 -14.28 10.88 -32.95
CA PHE A 13 -15.13 10.26 -31.94
C PHE A 13 -15.14 8.74 -32.04
N PHE A 14 -15.12 8.17 -33.25
CA PHE A 14 -14.96 6.73 -33.45
C PHE A 14 -13.60 6.22 -32.94
N LEU A 15 -12.51 6.94 -33.22
CA LEU A 15 -11.18 6.60 -32.70
C LEU A 15 -11.10 6.70 -31.18
N LEU A 16 -11.66 7.76 -30.59
CA LEU A 16 -11.73 7.93 -29.13
C LEU A 16 -12.54 6.82 -28.47
N GLY A 17 -13.72 6.50 -29.02
CA GLY A 17 -14.56 5.40 -28.54
C GLY A 17 -13.84 4.05 -28.64
N PHE A 18 -13.14 3.80 -29.75
CA PHE A 18 -12.36 2.58 -29.93
C PHE A 18 -11.19 2.47 -28.94
N LEU A 19 -10.48 3.58 -28.67
CA LEU A 19 -9.39 3.63 -27.69
C LEU A 19 -9.90 3.38 -26.26
N ILE A 20 -11.04 3.97 -25.90
CA ILE A 20 -11.68 3.75 -24.59
C ILE A 20 -12.14 2.30 -24.46
N LEU A 21 -12.76 1.74 -25.51
CA LEU A 21 -13.18 0.35 -25.55
C LEU A 21 -11.98 -0.60 -25.38
N LEU A 22 -10.89 -0.36 -26.12
CA LEU A 22 -9.66 -1.14 -26.01
C LEU A 22 -9.10 -1.09 -24.58
N PHE A 23 -9.05 0.10 -23.99
CA PHE A 23 -8.56 0.30 -22.62
C PHE A 23 -9.38 -0.47 -21.59
N VAL A 24 -10.72 -0.43 -21.70
CA VAL A 24 -11.63 -1.19 -20.84
C VAL A 24 -11.44 -2.70 -21.03
N LEU A 25 -11.29 -3.17 -22.27
CA LEU A 25 -11.11 -4.58 -22.60
C LEU A 25 -9.78 -5.12 -22.06
N VAL A 26 -8.72 -4.31 -22.13
CA VAL A 26 -7.41 -4.60 -21.52
C VAL A 26 -7.56 -4.73 -20.01
N ILE A 27 -8.16 -3.75 -19.32
CA ILE A 27 -8.40 -3.81 -17.87
C ILE A 27 -9.20 -5.06 -17.49
N PHE A 28 -10.25 -5.38 -18.25
CA PHE A 28 -11.09 -6.56 -18.01
C PHE A 28 -10.31 -7.86 -18.20
N ALA A 29 -9.49 -7.96 -19.25
CA ALA A 29 -8.63 -9.11 -19.51
C ALA A 29 -7.59 -9.31 -18.41
N LEU A 30 -6.94 -8.22 -17.96
CA LEU A 30 -6.00 -8.24 -16.84
C LEU A 30 -6.71 -8.68 -15.55
N GLY A 31 -7.86 -8.10 -15.20
CA GLY A 31 -8.63 -8.49 -14.01
C GLY A 31 -9.06 -9.96 -14.03
N ARG A 32 -9.40 -10.50 -15.21
CA ARG A 32 -9.73 -11.91 -15.39
C ARG A 32 -8.51 -12.82 -15.28
N PHE A 33 -7.34 -12.37 -15.73
CA PHE A 33 -6.10 -13.15 -15.69
C PHE A 33 -5.46 -13.16 -14.30
N TYR A 34 -5.47 -12.01 -13.60
CA TYR A 34 -4.99 -11.92 -12.21
C TYR A 34 -5.82 -12.77 -11.23
N ARG A 35 -7.12 -13.00 -11.52
CA ARG A 35 -7.94 -13.93 -10.75
C ARG A 35 -7.61 -15.41 -10.98
N ARG A 36 -6.90 -15.78 -12.06
CA ARG A 36 -6.62 -17.19 -12.40
C ARG A 36 -5.33 -17.76 -11.82
N GLN A 37 -4.39 -16.96 -11.32
CA GLN A 37 -3.13 -17.46 -10.77
C GLN A 37 -3.08 -17.60 -9.23
N ARG A 38 -4.14 -17.22 -8.51
CA ARG A 38 -4.23 -17.40 -7.05
C ARG A 38 -4.62 -18.82 -6.59
N LEU A 39 -4.37 -19.84 -7.42
CA LEU A 39 -4.58 -21.26 -7.07
C LEU A 39 -3.34 -22.15 -7.29
N GLU A 40 -2.20 -21.60 -7.71
CA GLU A 40 -0.94 -22.36 -7.88
C GLU A 40 0.20 -21.96 -6.93
N LEU A 41 -0.05 -21.10 -5.93
CA LEU A 41 0.93 -20.76 -4.89
C LEU A 41 0.83 -21.66 -3.64
N ALA A 42 0.12 -22.80 -3.73
CA ALA A 42 0.06 -23.82 -2.67
C ALA A 42 1.03 -25.02 -2.91
N GLY A 43 1.95 -24.92 -3.88
CA GLY A 43 2.80 -26.04 -4.31
C GLY A 43 4.32 -25.82 -4.22
N GLY A 44 4.80 -24.73 -3.61
CA GLY A 44 6.23 -24.40 -3.55
C GLY A 44 6.88 -24.83 -2.25
N ARG A 45 7.06 -26.13 -2.05
CA ARG A 45 7.78 -26.70 -0.91
C ARG A 45 9.23 -26.19 -0.88
N PHE A 46 9.60 -25.67 0.27
CA PHE A 46 10.94 -25.42 0.79
C PHE A 46 11.99 -26.50 0.38
N SER A 47 13.25 -26.07 0.30
CA SER A 47 14.51 -26.83 0.13
C SER A 47 15.08 -26.98 -1.29
N ARG A 48 15.98 -26.05 -1.65
CA ARG A 48 17.11 -26.36 -2.54
C ARG A 48 18.40 -25.90 -1.87
N GLY A 49 19.03 -26.83 -1.17
CA GLY A 49 20.41 -26.75 -0.72
C GLY A 49 21.28 -27.73 -1.52
N ILE A 50 22.49 -27.27 -1.83
CA ILE A 50 23.69 -28.03 -2.22
C ILE A 50 23.85 -28.36 -3.71
N GLY A 51 24.89 -27.73 -4.29
CA GLY A 51 25.79 -28.35 -5.26
C GLY A 51 25.37 -28.26 -6.72
N GLY A 52 25.96 -27.33 -7.46
CA GLY A 52 25.90 -27.35 -8.92
C GLY A 52 26.36 -26.02 -9.52
N GLN A 53 27.58 -26.01 -10.04
CA GLN A 53 28.04 -24.99 -10.96
C GLN A 53 27.00 -24.79 -12.08
N VAL A 54 26.52 -23.57 -12.25
CA VAL A 54 25.90 -23.16 -13.50
C VAL A 54 26.43 -21.77 -13.82
N GLU A 55 27.45 -21.73 -14.68
CA GLU A 55 27.74 -20.55 -15.49
C GLU A 55 26.53 -20.27 -16.38
N HIS A 56 25.55 -19.53 -15.85
CA HIS A 56 24.59 -18.85 -16.70
C HIS A 56 25.10 -17.44 -16.97
N LEU A 57 25.86 -17.32 -18.08
CA LEU A 57 26.01 -16.08 -18.79
C LEU A 57 24.61 -15.65 -19.25
N ALA A 58 23.92 -14.86 -18.44
CA ALA A 58 22.69 -14.21 -18.85
C ALA A 58 23.03 -13.17 -19.93
N PRO A 59 22.41 -13.20 -21.11
CA PRO A 59 22.57 -12.13 -22.09
C PRO A 59 22.16 -10.81 -21.46
N ARG A 60 23.08 -9.85 -21.44
CA ARG A 60 22.85 -8.44 -21.08
C ARG A 60 22.02 -7.78 -22.19
N GLU A 61 20.81 -8.27 -22.42
CA GLU A 61 19.91 -7.77 -23.44
C GLU A 61 18.91 -6.80 -22.82
N LYS A 62 19.25 -5.51 -23.01
CA LYS A 62 18.37 -4.34 -22.97
C LYS A 62 17.33 -4.36 -21.86
N ALA A 63 17.66 -3.78 -20.70
CA ALA A 63 16.67 -3.31 -19.73
C ALA A 63 15.65 -2.41 -20.46
N GLY A 64 14.55 -3.02 -20.90
CA GLY A 64 13.56 -2.41 -21.76
C GLY A 64 12.87 -1.25 -21.06
N LEU A 65 12.30 -0.34 -21.85
CA LEU A 65 11.51 0.78 -21.35
C LEU A 65 10.48 0.33 -20.29
N GLY A 66 9.89 -0.86 -20.47
CA GLY A 66 8.95 -1.48 -19.54
C GLY A 66 9.53 -1.73 -18.14
N GLN A 67 10.77 -2.19 -18.03
CA GLN A 67 11.44 -2.39 -16.73
C GLN A 67 11.57 -1.06 -15.97
N ARG A 68 11.90 0.03 -16.68
CA ARG A 68 12.04 1.38 -16.10
C ARG A 68 10.68 1.95 -15.66
N ILE A 69 9.62 1.67 -16.44
CA ILE A 69 8.25 2.08 -16.10
C ILE A 69 7.77 1.31 -14.86
N LEU A 70 7.97 -0.01 -14.81
CA LEU A 70 7.61 -0.83 -13.64
C LEU A 70 8.34 -0.38 -12.36
N GLN A 71 9.63 -0.06 -12.47
CA GLN A 71 10.40 0.51 -11.36
C GLN A 71 9.82 1.85 -10.88
N ARG A 72 9.49 2.76 -11.80
CA ARG A 72 8.88 4.07 -11.47
C ARG A 72 7.50 3.92 -10.83
N LEU A 73 6.68 2.98 -11.32
CA LEU A 73 5.38 2.67 -10.73
C LEU A 73 5.52 2.07 -9.33
N GLY A 74 6.52 1.23 -9.09
CA GLY A 74 6.85 0.72 -7.75
C GLY A 74 7.18 1.85 -6.77
N LEU A 75 8.03 2.80 -7.18
CA LEU A 75 8.38 3.96 -6.34
C LEU A 75 7.16 4.83 -6.01
N LEU A 76 6.29 5.07 -7.00
CA LEU A 76 5.06 5.85 -6.80
C LEU A 76 4.10 5.15 -5.83
N ARG A 77 3.90 3.84 -5.98
CA ARG A 77 3.09 3.04 -5.07
C ARG A 77 3.65 3.10 -3.65
N ASN A 78 4.95 2.89 -3.49
CA ASN A 78 5.59 2.93 -2.18
C ASN A 78 5.43 4.30 -1.51
N TRP A 79 5.54 5.38 -2.27
CA TRP A 79 5.30 6.74 -1.77
C TRP A 79 3.84 6.94 -1.31
N GLN A 80 2.87 6.48 -2.10
CA GLN A 80 1.45 6.54 -1.72
C GLN A 80 1.19 5.75 -0.43
N THR A 81 1.69 4.52 -0.35
CA THR A 81 1.59 3.68 0.86
C THR A 81 2.21 4.37 2.07
N ALA A 82 3.36 5.02 1.89
CA ALA A 82 4.04 5.74 2.96
C ALA A 82 3.23 6.94 3.48
N VAL A 83 2.65 7.73 2.57
CA VAL A 83 1.77 8.84 2.93
C VAL A 83 0.55 8.35 3.69
N SER A 84 -0.06 7.25 3.24
CA SER A 84 -1.22 6.64 3.91
C SER A 84 -0.89 6.19 5.33
N ILE A 85 0.22 5.47 5.55
CA ILE A 85 0.60 5.01 6.88
C ILE A 85 0.95 6.18 7.80
N ARG A 86 1.68 7.20 7.31
CA ARG A 86 1.93 8.43 8.09
C ARG A 86 0.62 9.08 8.52
N ARG A 87 -0.35 9.17 7.61
CA ARG A 87 -1.68 9.70 7.91
C ARG A 87 -2.38 8.89 9.00
N ILE A 88 -2.36 7.56 8.92
CA ILE A 88 -2.95 6.69 9.94
C ILE A 88 -2.32 6.94 11.31
N TYR A 89 -0.99 7.01 11.38
CA TYR A 89 -0.27 7.29 12.63
C TYR A 89 -0.67 8.64 13.23
N TYR A 90 -0.70 9.70 12.42
CA TYR A 90 -1.14 11.03 12.90
C TYR A 90 -2.60 11.07 13.34
N GLN A 91 -3.49 10.31 12.69
CA GLN A 91 -4.88 10.20 13.14
C GLN A 91 -4.98 9.49 14.49
N MET A 92 -4.15 8.49 14.74
CA MET A 92 -4.04 7.82 16.04
C MET A 92 -3.52 8.78 17.12
N GLU A 93 -2.48 9.58 16.84
CA GLU A 93 -1.98 10.62 17.76
C GLU A 93 -3.06 11.67 18.09
N GLN A 94 -3.81 12.11 17.08
CA GLN A 94 -4.90 13.07 17.28
C GLN A 94 -6.03 12.49 18.12
N ALA A 95 -6.39 11.23 17.90
CA ALA A 95 -7.40 10.55 18.70
C ALA A 95 -6.98 10.41 20.17
N ALA A 96 -5.70 10.09 20.43
CA ALA A 96 -5.16 10.03 21.79
C ALA A 96 -5.06 11.43 22.44
N THR A 97 -4.70 12.45 21.66
CA THR A 97 -4.68 13.85 22.13
C THR A 97 -6.07 14.31 22.57
N ALA A 98 -7.11 13.91 21.84
CA ALA A 98 -8.49 14.30 22.15
C ALA A 98 -9.00 13.77 23.51
N VAL A 99 -8.38 12.72 24.04
CA VAL A 99 -8.75 12.10 25.33
C VAL A 99 -7.73 12.36 26.45
N GLY A 100 -6.79 13.28 26.22
CA GLY A 100 -5.85 13.76 27.24
C GLY A 100 -4.43 13.19 27.18
N TYR A 101 -4.08 12.44 26.13
CA TYR A 101 -2.73 11.86 25.95
C TYR A 101 -1.98 12.48 24.75
N PRO A 102 -1.63 13.79 24.77
CA PRO A 102 -0.86 14.40 23.69
C PRO A 102 0.57 13.84 23.62
N ARG A 103 1.11 13.69 22.40
CA ARG A 103 2.52 13.36 22.21
C ARG A 103 3.38 14.62 22.34
N GLY A 104 4.33 14.60 23.28
CA GLY A 104 5.37 15.64 23.34
C GLY A 104 6.37 15.54 22.20
N ASP A 105 6.89 16.67 21.70
CA ASP A 105 7.83 16.71 20.57
C ASP A 105 9.11 15.91 20.80
N SER A 106 9.55 15.80 22.05
CA SER A 106 10.74 15.05 22.45
C SER A 106 10.52 13.53 22.51
N LEU A 107 9.27 13.06 22.56
CA LEU A 107 8.99 11.64 22.65
C LEU A 107 9.25 10.95 21.32
N THR A 108 9.94 9.82 21.36
CA THR A 108 10.05 8.93 20.21
C THR A 108 8.73 8.17 19.99
N PRO A 109 8.48 7.65 18.78
CA PRO A 109 7.27 6.85 18.52
C PRO A 109 7.11 5.65 19.45
N TYR A 110 8.22 5.01 19.84
CA TYR A 110 8.20 3.87 20.76
C TYR A 110 7.96 4.27 22.22
N GLU A 111 8.49 5.41 22.67
CA GLU A 111 8.17 5.92 24.02
C GLU A 111 6.70 6.32 24.13
N TYR A 112 6.15 6.93 23.06
CA TYR A 112 4.74 7.28 23.01
C TYR A 112 3.80 6.06 22.91
N LEU A 113 4.30 4.91 22.43
CA LEU A 113 3.50 3.68 22.36
C LEU A 113 2.95 3.26 23.73
N SER A 114 3.71 3.44 24.81
CA SER A 114 3.24 3.13 26.16
C SER A 114 2.03 3.97 26.58
N LEU A 115 1.94 5.23 26.12
CA LEU A 115 0.77 6.08 26.35
C LEU A 115 -0.39 5.64 25.46
N LEU A 116 -0.14 5.33 24.18
CA LEU A 116 -1.16 4.81 23.27
C LEU A 116 -1.79 3.51 23.78
N GLN A 117 -1.01 2.63 24.41
CA GLN A 117 -1.52 1.40 25.01
C GLN A 117 -2.37 1.65 26.27
N GLN A 118 -2.15 2.75 27.00
CA GLN A 118 -3.05 3.18 28.07
C GLN A 118 -4.35 3.75 27.50
N THR A 119 -4.27 4.47 26.37
CA THR A 119 -5.46 5.00 25.68
C THR A 119 -6.35 3.90 25.09
N TRP A 120 -5.76 2.79 24.65
CA TRP A 120 -6.48 1.61 24.17
C TRP A 120 -5.95 0.30 24.81
N PRO A 121 -6.36 -0.01 26.06
CA PRO A 121 -5.84 -1.17 26.80
C PRO A 121 -6.06 -2.51 26.08
N ASP A 122 -7.22 -2.68 25.46
CA ASP A 122 -7.60 -3.91 24.76
C ASP A 122 -7.05 -4.00 23.32
N HIS A 123 -6.39 -2.95 22.83
CA HIS A 123 -5.87 -2.85 21.46
C HIS A 123 -4.38 -2.52 21.39
N GLY A 124 -3.62 -3.07 22.33
CA GLY A 124 -2.17 -2.93 22.38
C GLY A 124 -1.44 -3.48 21.14
N ALA A 125 -2.03 -4.47 20.46
CA ALA A 125 -1.48 -5.04 19.24
C ALA A 125 -1.63 -4.09 18.04
N GLU A 126 -2.79 -3.46 17.88
CA GLU A 126 -3.08 -2.50 16.82
C GLU A 126 -2.22 -1.24 16.93
N THR A 127 -2.14 -0.68 18.15
CA THR A 127 -1.31 0.51 18.42
C THR A 127 0.17 0.24 18.14
N ARG A 128 0.66 -0.96 18.48
CA ARG A 128 2.02 -1.42 18.16
C ARG A 128 2.22 -1.56 16.65
N LEU A 129 1.34 -2.27 15.95
CA LEU A 129 1.46 -2.52 14.51
C LEU A 129 1.55 -1.22 13.70
N ILE A 130 0.68 -0.25 14.01
CA ILE A 130 0.68 1.07 13.34
C ILE A 130 1.98 1.83 13.65
N THR A 131 2.44 1.78 14.90
CA THR A 131 3.69 2.44 15.32
C THR A 131 4.90 1.84 14.62
N GLU A 132 5.01 0.52 14.56
CA GLU A 132 6.09 -0.19 13.86
C GLU A 132 6.09 0.13 12.36
N ALA A 133 4.90 0.17 11.73
CA ALA A 133 4.78 0.55 10.32
C ALA A 133 5.25 1.99 10.07
N PHE A 134 4.91 2.93 10.95
CA PHE A 134 5.36 4.32 10.87
C PHE A 134 6.89 4.43 11.01
N VAL A 135 7.47 3.72 11.99
CA VAL A 135 8.91 3.69 12.22
C VAL A 135 9.65 3.12 11.02
N ARG A 136 9.20 2.00 10.45
CA ARG A 136 9.77 1.41 9.23
C ARG A 136 9.84 2.43 8.09
N ILE A 137 8.75 3.15 7.83
CA ILE A 137 8.73 4.20 6.79
C ILE A 137 9.71 5.33 7.08
N ARG A 138 9.90 5.70 8.35
CA ARG A 138 10.87 6.74 8.74
C ARG A 138 12.30 6.33 8.41
N TYR A 139 12.60 5.04 8.43
CA TYR A 139 13.89 4.47 8.04
C TYR A 139 13.94 4.01 6.58
N GLY A 140 12.90 4.27 5.78
CA GLY A 140 12.87 3.96 4.35
C GLY A 140 12.42 2.54 4.02
N GLU A 141 11.94 1.79 5.01
CA GLU A 141 11.30 0.49 4.82
C GLU A 141 9.81 0.67 4.54
N TYR A 142 9.32 0.02 3.48
CA TYR A 142 7.93 0.09 3.06
C TYR A 142 7.32 -1.31 3.16
N PRO A 143 5.99 -1.42 3.36
CA PRO A 143 5.30 -2.70 3.24
C PRO A 143 5.64 -3.35 1.88
N GLU A 144 6.05 -4.61 1.94
CA GLU A 144 6.43 -5.38 0.76
C GLU A 144 5.20 -5.83 -0.03
N THR A 145 4.05 -5.95 0.66
CA THR A 145 2.80 -6.45 0.08
C THR A 145 1.60 -5.56 0.41
N GLU A 146 0.58 -5.62 -0.46
CA GLU A 146 -0.71 -4.98 -0.17
C GLU A 146 -1.40 -5.60 1.05
N ALA A 147 -1.13 -6.88 1.35
CA ALA A 147 -1.70 -7.55 2.51
C ALA A 147 -1.21 -6.91 3.82
N GLU A 148 0.08 -6.60 3.93
CA GLU A 148 0.65 -5.89 5.08
C GLU A 148 0.04 -4.50 5.25
N PHE A 149 -0.11 -3.75 4.15
CA PHE A 149 -0.78 -2.44 4.21
C PHE A 149 -2.24 -2.57 4.65
N THR A 150 -2.96 -3.55 4.12
CA THR A 150 -4.36 -3.82 4.48
C THR A 150 -4.49 -4.18 5.96
N GLU A 151 -3.52 -4.90 6.52
CA GLU A 151 -3.48 -5.24 7.95
C GLU A 151 -3.38 -3.99 8.83
N ILE A 152 -2.52 -3.03 8.44
CA ILE A 152 -2.37 -1.74 9.12
C ILE A 152 -3.66 -0.91 9.02
N GLU A 153 -4.30 -0.88 7.84
CA GLU A 153 -5.59 -0.21 7.68
C GLU A 153 -6.67 -0.83 8.56
N ASN A 154 -6.73 -2.16 8.62
CA ASN A 154 -7.69 -2.88 9.47
C ASN A 154 -7.44 -2.63 10.95
N ALA A 155 -6.18 -2.57 11.39
CA ALA A 155 -5.83 -2.19 12.75
C ALA A 155 -6.36 -0.80 13.10
N TRP A 156 -6.21 0.16 12.20
CA TRP A 156 -6.79 1.50 12.38
C TRP A 156 -8.32 1.49 12.44
N GLN A 157 -8.98 0.69 11.60
CA GLN A 157 -10.45 0.57 11.68
C GLN A 157 -10.90 0.02 13.04
N ARG A 158 -10.19 -0.97 13.60
CA ARG A 158 -10.48 -1.51 14.93
C ARG A 158 -10.33 -0.46 16.03
N LEU A 159 -9.25 0.33 16.00
CA LEU A 159 -9.04 1.42 16.97
C LEU A 159 -10.13 2.49 16.92
N LYS A 160 -10.63 2.83 15.72
CA LYS A 160 -11.74 3.79 15.59
C LYS A 160 -13.05 3.29 16.18
N LEU A 161 -13.29 1.98 16.15
CA LEU A 161 -14.49 1.39 16.75
C LEU A 161 -14.37 1.30 18.28
N ALA A 162 -13.16 1.05 18.77
CA ALA A 162 -12.86 0.84 20.17
C ALA A 162 -12.58 2.13 20.96
N ARG A 163 -13.40 3.18 20.75
CA ARG A 163 -13.29 4.55 21.29
C ARG A 163 -12.21 4.73 22.39
N PRO A 164 -11.21 5.63 22.20
CA PRO A 164 -10.14 5.84 23.16
C PRO A 164 -10.68 6.15 24.57
N GLN A 165 -10.04 5.61 25.60
CA GLN A 165 -10.42 5.83 27.00
C GLN A 165 -9.85 7.16 27.52
N ASP A 166 -10.70 7.92 28.21
CA ASP A 166 -10.33 9.21 28.79
C ASP A 166 -9.35 9.03 29.96
N ALA A 167 -8.39 9.95 30.09
CA ALA A 167 -7.45 9.98 31.21
C ALA A 167 -8.11 10.21 32.59
N ILE A 168 -9.41 10.49 32.65
CA ILE A 168 -10.15 10.91 33.86
C ILE A 168 -10.87 9.73 34.55
N GLN A 169 -10.45 8.48 34.33
CA GLN A 169 -11.01 7.31 35.03
C GLN A 169 -10.20 6.92 36.28
N GLU A 170 -9.65 7.88 37.01
CA GLU A 170 -9.18 7.70 38.39
C GLU A 170 -9.55 8.94 39.22
N GLU A 171 -10.77 8.96 39.76
CA GLU A 171 -11.13 9.66 41.01
C GLU A 171 -11.82 8.67 41.97
#